data_AF-A0A7G2RU94-F1
#
_entry.id   AF-A0A7G2RU94-F1
#
_cell.length_a   1.000
_cell.length_b   1.000
_cell.length_c   1.000
_cell.angle_alpha   90.00
_cell.angle_beta   90.00
_cell.angle_gamma   90.00
#
_symmetry.space_group_name_H-M   'P 1'
#
loop_
_entity.id
_entity.type
_entity.pdbx_description
1 polymer ?
#
loop_
_entity_poly.entity_id
_entity_poly.type
_entity_poly.pdbx_seq_one_letter_code
_entity_poly.pdbx_strand_id
1 'polypeptide(L)'
;MNRCSSTTLALLFCLSAVACASSPKLNVLDPVEPRKEAPGVTVSRVAHPITLPLESLAGASFIGSDGELILYDDRKGLFATVVTPEDRGNPSIQMNQAPGYIFNRDLSSVEDPEFRKELEGITRMTLEPAGEKQTSVMTVGEITAYIAFSPKKTVIMLTSPAKPDLFTQLVLDNFSWDEIENEILKGIGGQ
;
A
#
# COMPACT_ATOMS: atom_id res chain seq x y z
N MET A 1 -36.26 -54.64 34.39
CA MET A 1 -35.26 -54.25 35.42
C MET A 1 -33.86 -54.48 34.87
N ASN A 2 -33.23 -53.35 34.54
CA ASN A 2 -31.79 -53.02 34.52
C ASN A 2 -30.79 -53.98 33.85
N ARG A 3 -30.42 -53.64 32.61
CA ARG A 3 -29.06 -53.86 32.10
C ARG A 3 -28.39 -52.49 31.95
N CYS A 4 -27.46 -52.18 32.86
CA CYS A 4 -26.49 -51.11 32.68
C CYS A 4 -25.49 -51.53 31.61
N SER A 5 -25.41 -50.80 30.52
CA SER A 5 -24.26 -50.81 29.63
C SER A 5 -23.70 -49.41 29.57
N SER A 6 -22.58 -49.22 30.28
CA SER A 6 -21.73 -48.04 30.15
C SER A 6 -21.24 -47.94 28.71
N THR A 7 -21.69 -46.91 28.00
CA THR A 7 -21.17 -46.55 26.67
C THR A 7 -20.43 -45.22 26.80
N THR A 8 -19.12 -45.38 26.91
CA THR A 8 -18.01 -44.56 26.37
C THR A 8 -18.34 -43.13 25.93
N LEU A 9 -17.90 -42.17 26.75
CA LEU A 9 -17.78 -40.75 26.45
C LEU A 9 -16.71 -40.56 25.34
N ALA A 10 -17.14 -40.48 24.08
CA ALA A 10 -16.26 -40.25 22.95
C ALA A 10 -16.07 -38.74 22.71
N LEU A 11 -14.82 -38.31 22.93
CA LEU A 11 -14.15 -37.11 22.42
C LEU A 11 -15.00 -36.13 21.59
N LEU A 12 -15.52 -35.07 22.23
CA LEU A 12 -15.72 -33.77 21.59
C LEU A 12 -14.51 -32.88 21.91
N PHE A 13 -13.43 -33.04 21.15
CA PHE A 13 -12.25 -32.15 21.23
C PHE A 13 -11.62 -31.93 19.85
N CYS A 14 -12.46 -31.86 18.82
CA CYS A 14 -12.03 -31.45 17.48
C CYS A 14 -12.94 -30.32 17.04
N LEU A 15 -12.49 -29.06 17.19
CA LEU A 15 -12.83 -27.90 16.35
C LEU A 15 -12.25 -26.60 16.96
N SER A 16 -11.00 -26.63 17.42
CA SER A 16 -10.15 -25.43 17.42
C SER A 16 -9.33 -25.46 16.13
N ALA A 17 -10.03 -25.36 14.99
CA ALA A 17 -9.39 -24.89 13.77
C ALA A 17 -9.03 -23.42 14.02
N VAL A 18 -7.82 -23.21 14.53
CA VAL A 18 -7.14 -21.93 14.42
C VAL A 18 -7.12 -21.64 12.93
N ALA A 19 -8.01 -20.74 12.48
CA ALA A 19 -7.87 -20.08 11.22
C ALA A 19 -6.59 -19.24 11.33
N CYS A 20 -5.44 -19.90 11.13
CA CYS A 20 -4.26 -19.22 10.67
C CYS A 20 -4.66 -18.69 9.30
N ALA A 21 -5.15 -17.46 9.27
CA ALA A 21 -5.12 -16.64 8.09
C ALA A 21 -3.66 -16.61 7.67
N SER A 22 -3.29 -17.53 6.79
CA SER A 22 -2.03 -17.52 6.08
C SER A 22 -1.99 -16.16 5.41
N SER A 23 -1.23 -15.25 6.03
CA SER A 23 -0.91 -13.97 5.43
C SER A 23 -0.37 -14.28 4.03
N PRO A 24 -1.02 -13.79 2.96
CA PRO A 24 -0.60 -14.12 1.60
C PRO A 24 0.88 -13.73 1.47
N LYS A 25 1.74 -14.64 1.00
CA LYS A 25 3.15 -14.33 0.79
C LYS A 25 3.26 -13.32 -0.36
N LEU A 26 3.27 -12.04 -0.03
CA LEU A 26 3.28 -10.88 -0.92
C LEU A 26 4.57 -10.67 -1.72
N ASN A 27 5.53 -11.60 -1.67
CA ASN A 27 6.91 -11.32 -2.05
C ASN A 27 7.11 -10.96 -3.53
N VAL A 28 6.18 -11.32 -4.42
CA VAL A 28 5.99 -10.70 -5.75
C VAL A 28 4.51 -10.86 -6.08
N LEU A 29 3.78 -9.75 -6.21
CA LEU A 29 2.40 -9.80 -6.70
C LEU A 29 2.40 -9.88 -8.22
N ASP A 30 1.54 -10.72 -8.77
CA ASP A 30 1.21 -10.61 -10.19
C ASP A 30 0.58 -9.23 -10.44
N PRO A 31 0.85 -8.57 -11.57
CA PRO A 31 0.20 -7.33 -11.95
C PRO A 31 -1.32 -7.47 -11.85
N VAL A 32 -1.94 -6.57 -11.10
CA VAL A 32 -3.39 -6.54 -10.97
C VAL A 32 -4.00 -5.94 -12.24
N GLU A 33 -5.01 -6.59 -12.81
CA GLU A 33 -5.73 -6.06 -13.97
C GLU A 33 -6.46 -4.76 -13.57
N PRO A 34 -6.23 -3.63 -14.27
CA PRO A 34 -6.94 -2.38 -14.00
C PRO A 34 -8.45 -2.55 -14.06
N ARG A 35 -9.17 -1.79 -13.22
CA ARG A 35 -10.63 -1.76 -13.25
C ARG A 35 -11.09 -1.22 -14.60
N LYS A 36 -12.08 -1.88 -15.20
CA LYS A 36 -12.84 -1.31 -16.33
C LYS A 36 -13.52 -0.02 -15.87
N GLU A 37 -13.70 0.93 -16.79
CA GLU A 37 -14.31 2.24 -16.49
C GLU A 37 -15.55 2.11 -15.61
N ALA A 38 -15.51 2.76 -14.45
CA ALA A 38 -16.58 2.79 -13.45
C ALA A 38 -16.62 4.19 -12.81
N PRO A 39 -17.79 4.67 -12.34
CA PRO A 39 -17.89 5.94 -11.64
C PRO A 39 -16.92 6.01 -10.45
N GLY A 40 -16.15 7.09 -10.37
CA GLY A 40 -15.15 7.23 -9.33
C GLY A 40 -14.62 8.65 -9.17
N VAL A 41 -13.79 8.82 -8.14
CA VAL A 41 -13.06 10.07 -7.85
C VAL A 41 -11.58 9.80 -8.10
N THR A 42 -10.97 10.62 -8.95
CA THR A 42 -9.54 10.51 -9.25
C THR A 42 -8.71 11.38 -8.31
N VAL A 43 -7.79 10.75 -7.59
CA VAL A 43 -6.75 11.42 -6.79
C VAL A 43 -5.40 11.39 -7.52
N SER A 44 -4.49 12.29 -7.15
CA SER A 44 -3.15 12.45 -7.73
C SER A 44 -3.19 12.63 -9.26
N ARG A 45 -4.25 13.28 -9.75
CA ARG A 45 -4.60 13.35 -11.18
C ARG A 45 -3.46 13.80 -12.10
N VAL A 46 -2.60 14.69 -11.62
CA VAL A 46 -1.51 15.29 -12.42
C VAL A 46 -0.18 14.53 -12.34
N ALA A 47 -0.03 13.64 -11.36
CA ALA A 47 1.16 12.85 -11.12
C ALA A 47 0.93 11.39 -11.53
N HIS A 48 0.35 10.57 -10.65
CA HIS A 48 0.02 9.17 -10.90
C HIS A 48 -1.46 8.95 -10.56
N PRO A 49 -2.38 9.09 -11.53
CA PRO A 49 -3.81 9.11 -11.26
C PRO A 49 -4.29 7.77 -10.68
N ILE A 50 -5.13 7.84 -9.65
CA ILE A 50 -5.78 6.69 -9.03
C ILE A 50 -7.28 6.99 -8.96
N THR A 51 -8.09 6.17 -9.63
CA THR A 51 -9.55 6.31 -9.61
C THR A 51 -10.17 5.42 -8.54
N LEU A 52 -10.60 6.08 -7.46
CA LEU A 52 -11.29 5.47 -6.33
C LEU A 52 -12.76 5.22 -6.68
N PRO A 53 -13.30 4.01 -6.42
CA PRO A 53 -14.67 3.69 -6.80
C PRO A 53 -15.66 4.46 -5.93
N LEU A 54 -16.70 5.04 -6.54
CA LEU A 54 -17.65 5.90 -5.82
C LEU A 54 -18.37 5.16 -4.67
N GLU A 55 -18.59 3.85 -4.83
CA GLU A 55 -19.22 3.00 -3.83
C GLU A 55 -18.41 2.88 -2.53
N SER A 56 -17.08 2.93 -2.58
CA SER A 56 -16.25 2.86 -1.36
C SER A 56 -16.13 4.22 -0.65
N LEU A 57 -16.56 5.30 -1.32
CA LEU A 57 -16.49 6.67 -0.81
C LEU A 57 -17.78 7.11 -0.09
N ALA A 58 -18.75 6.21 0.09
CA ALA A 58 -19.96 6.51 0.85
C ALA A 58 -19.61 6.92 2.30
N GLY A 59 -20.06 8.10 2.73
CA GLY A 59 -19.75 8.64 4.05
C GLY A 59 -18.34 9.24 4.19
N ALA A 60 -17.48 9.13 3.17
CA ALA A 60 -16.11 9.63 3.24
C ALA A 60 -16.06 11.17 3.25
N SER A 61 -15.08 11.71 3.97
CA SER A 61 -14.77 13.14 4.00
C SER A 61 -13.49 13.42 3.22
N PHE A 62 -13.51 14.49 2.43
CA PHE A 62 -12.38 14.93 1.60
C PHE A 62 -11.80 16.22 2.18
N ILE A 63 -10.49 16.22 2.43
CA ILE A 63 -9.75 17.36 2.94
C ILE A 63 -8.61 17.65 1.95
N GLY A 64 -8.67 18.80 1.29
CA GLY A 64 -7.59 19.29 0.43
C GLY A 64 -6.55 20.07 1.26
N SER A 65 -5.27 19.75 1.07
CA SER A 65 -4.10 20.47 1.63
C SER A 65 -2.93 20.35 0.63
N ASP A 66 -1.68 20.26 1.10
CA ASP A 66 -0.47 19.87 0.34
C ASP A 66 -0.49 18.41 -0.17
N GLY A 67 -1.70 17.85 -0.28
CA GLY A 67 -2.04 16.48 -0.62
C GLY A 67 -3.55 16.27 -0.53
N GLU A 68 -4.01 15.08 -0.88
CA GLU A 68 -5.41 14.69 -0.80
C GLU A 68 -5.59 13.72 0.38
N LEU A 69 -6.35 14.14 1.39
CA LEU A 69 -6.72 13.30 2.52
C LEU A 69 -8.19 12.88 2.40
N ILE A 70 -8.41 11.57 2.42
CA ILE A 70 -9.75 10.96 2.40
C ILE A 70 -9.90 10.16 3.69
N LEU A 71 -10.89 10.56 4.50
CA LEU A 71 -11.26 9.88 5.73
C LEU A 71 -12.51 9.06 5.46
N TYR A 72 -12.39 7.74 5.60
CA TYR A 72 -13.48 6.79 5.48
C TYR A 72 -14.08 6.51 6.86
N ASP A 73 -15.19 5.78 6.90
CA ASP A 73 -15.71 5.21 8.14
C ASP A 73 -14.69 4.26 8.79
N ASP A 74 -14.95 3.88 10.05
CA ASP A 74 -14.13 2.93 10.82
C ASP A 74 -12.65 3.33 11.03
N ARG A 75 -12.36 4.64 11.00
CA ARG A 75 -10.99 5.20 11.17
C ARG A 75 -10.04 4.75 10.06
N LYS A 76 -10.56 4.46 8.88
CA LYS A 76 -9.75 4.26 7.67
C LYS A 76 -9.39 5.60 7.05
N GLY A 77 -8.18 5.68 6.50
CA GLY A 77 -7.69 6.91 5.89
C GLY A 77 -6.80 6.63 4.71
N LEU A 78 -6.93 7.43 3.65
CA LEU A 78 -6.02 7.49 2.52
C LEU A 78 -5.43 8.90 2.48
N PHE A 79 -4.12 9.00 2.55
CA PHE A 79 -3.39 10.23 2.31
C PHE A 79 -2.51 10.08 1.08
N ALA A 80 -2.75 10.93 0.07
CA ALA A 80 -1.98 10.97 -1.16
C ALA A 80 -1.17 12.26 -1.26
N THR A 81 0.13 12.14 -1.48
CA THR A 81 1.05 13.27 -1.63
C THR A 81 1.92 13.06 -2.85
N VAL A 82 2.19 14.13 -3.58
CA VAL A 82 3.19 14.12 -4.67
C VAL A 82 4.47 14.68 -4.10
N VAL A 83 5.57 13.94 -4.25
CA VAL A 83 6.89 14.34 -3.76
C VAL A 83 7.74 14.72 -4.96
N THR A 84 8.29 15.93 -4.90
CA THR A 84 9.11 16.59 -5.92
C THR A 84 10.53 16.84 -5.40
N PRO A 85 11.48 17.34 -6.22
CA PRO A 85 12.83 17.63 -5.76
C PRO A 85 12.85 18.77 -4.73
N GLU A 86 11.96 19.75 -4.88
CA GLU A 86 11.86 20.93 -4.01
C GLU A 86 11.55 20.53 -2.56
N ASP A 87 10.70 19.51 -2.38
CA ASP A 87 10.34 18.95 -1.07
C ASP A 87 11.54 18.30 -0.34
N ARG A 88 12.64 18.06 -1.07
CA ARG A 88 13.83 17.32 -0.62
C ARG A 88 15.13 18.12 -0.78
N GLY A 89 15.05 19.43 -0.97
CA GLY A 89 16.23 20.29 -1.10
C GLY A 89 16.95 20.20 -2.45
N ASN A 90 16.23 19.78 -3.51
CA ASN A 90 16.72 19.69 -4.89
C ASN A 90 17.91 18.73 -5.08
N PRO A 91 17.75 17.43 -4.75
CA PRO A 91 18.80 16.45 -4.98
C PRO A 91 19.10 16.33 -6.49
N SER A 92 20.34 15.94 -6.81
CA SER A 92 20.79 15.75 -8.20
C SER A 92 20.23 14.49 -8.88
N ILE A 93 19.55 13.62 -8.13
CA ILE A 93 18.94 12.39 -8.64
C ILE A 93 17.53 12.66 -9.18
N GLN A 94 17.03 11.76 -10.04
CA GLN A 94 15.63 11.78 -10.45
C GLN A 94 14.75 11.26 -9.30
N MET A 95 13.71 12.00 -8.94
CA MET A 95 12.87 11.66 -7.80
C MET A 95 12.09 10.36 -7.98
N ASN A 96 11.76 9.98 -9.22
CA ASN A 96 11.12 8.68 -9.49
C ASN A 96 12.01 7.47 -9.15
N GLN A 97 13.31 7.67 -8.92
CA GLN A 97 14.25 6.61 -8.49
C GLN A 97 14.23 6.40 -6.97
N ALA A 98 13.79 7.40 -6.19
CA ALA A 98 13.83 7.35 -4.73
C ALA A 98 13.08 6.15 -4.13
N PRO A 99 11.87 5.78 -4.58
CA PRO A 99 11.20 4.58 -4.11
C PRO A 99 12.00 3.29 -4.34
N GLY A 100 12.69 3.17 -5.47
CA GLY A 100 13.57 2.04 -5.74
C GLY A 100 14.71 1.92 -4.73
N TYR A 101 15.36 3.05 -4.39
CA TYR A 101 16.40 3.09 -3.36
C TYR A 101 15.89 2.69 -1.97
N ILE A 102 14.70 3.17 -1.59
CA ILE A 102 14.05 2.85 -0.32
C ILE A 102 13.76 1.35 -0.22
N PHE A 103 13.11 0.78 -1.25
CA PHE A 103 12.65 -0.61 -1.23
C PHE A 103 13.76 -1.64 -1.46
N ASN A 104 14.76 -1.32 -2.29
CA ASN A 104 15.91 -2.19 -2.50
C ASN A 104 16.97 -2.06 -1.41
N ARG A 105 16.86 -1.04 -0.54
CA ARG A 105 17.84 -0.73 0.51
C ARG A 105 19.26 -0.53 -0.03
N ASP A 106 19.38 -0.08 -1.28
CA ASP A 106 20.65 0.21 -1.92
C ASP A 106 20.76 1.73 -2.12
N LEU A 107 21.66 2.37 -1.39
CA LEU A 107 21.89 3.81 -1.48
C LEU A 107 23.26 4.15 -2.07
N SER A 108 23.95 3.15 -2.64
CA SER A 108 25.34 3.26 -3.07
C SER A 108 25.57 4.30 -4.17
N SER A 109 24.55 4.53 -5.01
CA SER A 109 24.58 5.51 -6.11
C SER A 109 24.06 6.89 -5.74
N VAL A 110 23.60 7.12 -4.51
CA VAL A 110 23.11 8.42 -4.06
C VAL A 110 24.29 9.25 -3.57
N GLU A 111 24.79 10.20 -4.37
CA GLU A 111 26.00 10.98 -4.03
C GLU A 111 25.78 11.99 -2.90
N ASP A 112 24.60 12.60 -2.83
CA ASP A 112 24.24 13.59 -1.81
C ASP A 112 24.13 12.94 -0.41
N PRO A 113 25.01 13.30 0.54
CA PRO A 113 25.01 12.70 1.88
C PRO A 113 23.78 13.06 2.73
N GLU A 114 23.22 14.27 2.58
CA GLU A 114 22.06 14.70 3.37
C GLU A 114 20.82 13.96 2.89
N PHE A 115 20.63 13.93 1.57
CA PHE A 115 19.53 13.19 0.97
C PHE A 115 19.65 11.67 1.18
N ARG A 116 20.87 11.11 1.12
CA ARG A 116 21.10 9.70 1.49
C ARG A 116 20.61 9.40 2.91
N LYS A 117 20.96 10.25 3.88
CA LYS A 117 20.53 10.11 5.28
C LYS A 117 19.01 10.22 5.42
N GLU A 118 18.39 11.09 4.64
CA GLU A 118 16.94 11.20 4.58
C GLU A 118 16.28 9.92 4.06
N LEU A 119 16.79 9.36 2.96
CA LEU A 119 16.34 8.07 2.43
C LEU A 119 16.50 6.93 3.44
N GLU A 120 17.58 6.89 4.22
CA GLU A 120 17.75 5.93 5.33
C GLU A 120 16.63 6.09 6.38
N GLY A 121 16.31 7.33 6.75
CA GLY A 121 15.21 7.64 7.67
C GLY A 121 13.87 7.16 7.14
N ILE A 122 13.56 7.45 5.87
CA ILE A 122 12.33 6.99 5.20
C ILE A 122 12.28 5.47 5.12
N THR A 123 13.40 4.82 4.78
CA THR A 123 13.53 3.36 4.73
C THR A 123 13.13 2.75 6.07
N ARG A 124 13.65 3.30 7.18
CA ARG A 124 13.28 2.84 8.53
C ARG A 124 11.79 3.05 8.83
N MET A 125 11.24 4.22 8.54
CA MET A 125 9.82 4.49 8.80
C MET A 125 8.87 3.66 7.92
N THR A 126 9.29 3.36 6.69
CA THR A 126 8.44 2.71 5.69
C THR A 126 8.47 1.19 5.82
N LEU A 127 9.66 0.62 6.07
CA LEU A 127 9.90 -0.82 5.97
C LEU A 127 10.15 -1.51 7.32
N GLU A 128 10.30 -0.77 8.41
CA GLU A 128 10.47 -1.33 9.76
C GLU A 128 9.21 -1.14 10.63
N PRO A 129 8.92 -2.06 11.57
CA PRO A 129 9.61 -3.35 11.78
C PRO A 129 9.30 -4.33 10.65
N ALA A 130 10.34 -4.95 10.08
CA ALA A 130 10.19 -5.89 8.96
C ALA A 130 9.25 -7.07 9.26
N GLY A 131 9.11 -7.48 10.53
CA GLY A 131 8.23 -8.56 10.94
C GLY A 131 6.72 -8.26 10.81
N GLU A 132 6.33 -6.98 10.75
CA GLU A 132 4.94 -6.55 10.60
C GLU A 132 4.58 -6.14 9.16
N LYS A 133 5.60 -6.02 8.30
CA LYS A 133 5.47 -5.42 6.97
C LYS A 133 5.83 -6.40 5.88
N GLN A 134 4.96 -6.49 4.90
CA GLN A 134 5.20 -7.28 3.69
C GLN A 134 5.45 -6.33 2.52
N THR A 135 6.58 -6.54 1.85
CA THR A 135 7.01 -5.68 0.75
C THR A 135 6.74 -6.34 -0.59
N SER A 136 6.23 -5.57 -1.55
CA SER A 136 6.01 -6.04 -2.91
C SER A 136 6.27 -4.92 -3.92
N VAL A 137 6.49 -5.31 -5.16
CA VAL A 137 6.61 -4.40 -6.29
C VAL A 137 5.79 -4.97 -7.44
N MET A 138 5.01 -4.11 -8.09
CA MET A 138 4.29 -4.48 -9.30
C MET A 138 4.24 -3.29 -10.28
N THR A 139 3.96 -3.58 -11.54
CA THR A 139 3.85 -2.58 -12.59
C THR A 139 2.50 -2.69 -13.29
N VAL A 140 1.80 -1.57 -13.41
CA VAL A 140 0.51 -1.43 -14.09
C VAL A 140 0.67 -0.38 -15.20
N GLY A 141 0.67 -0.84 -16.45
CA GLY A 141 1.04 0.02 -17.58
C GLY A 141 2.47 0.55 -17.42
N GLU A 142 2.63 1.87 -17.36
CA GLU A 142 3.93 2.54 -17.12
C GLU A 142 4.17 2.92 -15.65
N ILE A 143 3.22 2.62 -14.75
CA ILE A 143 3.30 2.98 -13.34
C ILE A 143 3.80 1.78 -12.54
N THR A 144 4.92 1.96 -11.84
CA THR A 144 5.44 0.97 -10.87
C THR A 144 5.01 1.36 -9.47
N ALA A 145 4.39 0.43 -8.76
CA ALA A 145 3.95 0.55 -7.38
C ALA A 145 4.88 -0.26 -6.46
N TYR A 146 5.54 0.44 -5.53
CA TYR A 146 6.29 -0.15 -4.43
C TYR A 146 5.43 -0.15 -3.18
N ILE A 147 5.13 -1.34 -2.63
CA ILE A 147 4.11 -1.54 -1.60
C ILE A 147 4.75 -2.09 -0.34
N ALA A 148 4.59 -1.40 0.80
CA ALA A 148 4.93 -1.88 2.12
C ALA A 148 3.65 -2.05 2.95
N PHE A 149 3.06 -3.25 2.88
CA PHE A 149 1.77 -3.59 3.47
C PHE A 149 1.88 -3.94 4.95
N SER A 150 1.00 -3.35 5.76
CA SER A 150 0.57 -3.94 7.02
C SER A 150 -0.91 -3.59 7.27
N PRO A 151 -1.66 -4.42 8.02
CA PRO A 151 -3.09 -4.15 8.28
C PRO A 151 -3.35 -2.82 8.98
N LYS A 152 -2.38 -2.29 9.73
CA LYS A 152 -2.53 -1.00 10.44
C LYS A 152 -2.15 0.18 9.55
N LYS A 153 -1.06 0.05 8.79
CA LYS A 153 -0.49 1.15 8.01
C LYS A 153 0.29 0.65 6.80
N THR A 154 -0.30 0.83 5.63
CA THR A 154 0.32 0.52 4.35
C THR A 154 0.88 1.77 3.71
N VAL A 155 2.06 1.67 3.10
CA VAL A 155 2.65 2.72 2.28
C VAL A 155 2.80 2.21 0.86
N ILE A 156 2.35 2.99 -0.12
CA ILE A 156 2.51 2.69 -1.54
C ILE A 156 3.22 3.88 -2.19
N MET A 157 4.29 3.63 -2.92
CA MET A 157 4.98 4.67 -3.70
C MET A 157 4.84 4.36 -5.19
N LEU A 158 4.27 5.29 -5.95
CA LEU A 158 4.02 5.19 -7.37
C LEU A 158 5.04 6.01 -8.15
N THR A 159 5.61 5.41 -9.17
CA THR A 159 6.63 6.01 -10.04
C THR A 159 6.31 5.70 -11.49
N SER A 160 6.78 6.53 -12.43
CA SER A 160 6.71 6.24 -13.85
C SER A 160 7.89 6.87 -14.60
N PRO A 161 8.32 6.31 -15.73
CA PRO A 161 9.34 6.92 -16.59
C PRO A 161 8.91 8.28 -17.16
N ALA A 162 7.60 8.47 -17.40
CA ALA A 162 7.02 9.71 -17.92
C ALA A 162 7.07 10.88 -16.93
N LYS A 163 7.34 10.60 -15.64
CA LYS A 163 7.38 11.58 -14.55
C LYS A 163 8.70 11.46 -13.77
N PRO A 164 9.86 11.75 -14.38
CA PRO A 164 11.17 11.54 -13.75
C PRO A 164 11.38 12.36 -12.47
N ASP A 165 10.78 13.55 -12.42
CA ASP A 165 11.01 14.51 -11.36
C ASP A 165 10.05 14.36 -10.17
N LEU A 166 9.22 13.31 -10.12
CA LEU A 166 8.33 13.11 -8.98
C LEU A 166 7.98 11.64 -8.72
N PHE A 167 7.46 11.38 -7.52
CA PHE A 167 6.72 10.15 -7.21
C PHE A 167 5.46 10.49 -6.40
N THR A 168 4.45 9.62 -6.44
CA THR A 168 3.27 9.74 -5.56
C THR A 168 3.43 8.81 -4.38
N GLN A 169 3.26 9.31 -3.16
CA GLN A 169 3.20 8.51 -1.94
C GLN A 169 1.75 8.41 -1.46
N LEU A 170 1.30 7.19 -1.23
CA LEU A 170 0.04 6.88 -0.57
C LEU A 170 0.35 6.31 0.81
N VAL A 171 -0.36 6.80 1.83
CA VAL A 171 -0.38 6.24 3.17
C VAL A 171 -1.81 5.82 3.48
N LEU A 172 -2.00 4.53 3.75
CA LEU A 172 -3.30 3.92 3.99
C LEU A 172 -3.36 3.37 5.41
N ASP A 173 -4.29 3.87 6.20
CA ASP A 173 -4.51 3.43 7.57
C ASP A 173 -5.71 2.46 7.65
N ASN A 174 -5.51 1.31 8.27
CA ASN A 174 -6.54 0.30 8.53
C ASN A 174 -7.20 -0.34 7.28
N PHE A 175 -6.48 -0.40 6.16
CA PHE A 175 -6.93 -1.12 4.97
C PHE A 175 -6.48 -2.59 4.98
N SER A 176 -7.40 -3.49 4.62
CA SER A 176 -7.08 -4.87 4.29
C SER A 176 -6.41 -4.97 2.91
N TRP A 177 -5.77 -6.11 2.66
CA TRP A 177 -5.16 -6.37 1.35
C TRP A 177 -6.18 -6.33 0.21
N ASP A 178 -7.35 -6.96 0.40
CA ASP A 178 -8.40 -7.01 -0.62
C ASP A 178 -8.94 -5.62 -0.94
N GLU A 179 -9.05 -4.73 0.04
CA GLU A 179 -9.45 -3.33 -0.17
C GLU A 179 -8.36 -2.56 -0.92
N ILE A 180 -7.08 -2.73 -0.56
CA ILE A 180 -5.97 -2.11 -1.29
C ILE A 180 -5.97 -2.54 -2.75
N GLU A 181 -6.08 -3.85 -3.01
CA GLU A 181 -6.11 -4.38 -4.37
C GLU A 181 -7.28 -3.79 -5.15
N ASN A 182 -8.50 -3.90 -4.61
CA ASN A 182 -9.72 -3.57 -5.34
C ASN A 182 -9.95 -2.07 -5.48
N GLU A 183 -9.64 -1.27 -4.47
CA GLU A 183 -9.92 0.17 -4.47
C GLU A 183 -8.77 0.98 -5.05
N ILE A 184 -7.54 0.61 -4.70
CA ILE A 184 -6.34 1.41 -4.99
C ILE A 184 -5.61 0.87 -6.20
N LEU A 185 -5.15 -0.38 -6.14
CA LEU A 185 -4.25 -0.93 -7.16
C LEU A 185 -4.94 -1.07 -8.52
N LYS A 186 -6.19 -1.56 -8.54
CA LYS A 186 -7.03 -1.58 -9.76
C LYS A 186 -7.40 -0.20 -10.27
N GLY A 187 -7.32 0.83 -9.44
CA GLY A 187 -7.61 2.22 -9.80
C GLY A 187 -6.43 2.97 -10.42
N ILE A 188 -5.21 2.43 -10.34
CA ILE A 188 -3.99 3.06 -10.87
C ILE A 188 -4.08 3.20 -12.39
N GLY A 189 -3.72 4.40 -12.89
CA GLY A 189 -3.76 4.70 -14.31
C GLY A 189 -5.17 4.99 -14.83
N GLY A 190 -6.15 5.17 -13.94
CA GLY A 190 -7.52 5.52 -14.29
C GLY A 190 -7.57 6.72 -15.24
N GLN A 191 -8.30 6.53 -16.35
CA GLN A 191 -8.51 7.50 -17.42
C GLN A 191 -9.51 8.59 -17.04
#